data_AF-A0A8H4P9T1-F1
#
_entry.id   AF-A0A8H4P9T1-F1
#
_cell.length_a   1.000
_cell.length_b   1.000
_cell.length_c   1.000
_cell.angle_alpha   90.00
_cell.angle_beta   90.00
_cell.angle_gamma   90.00
#
_symmetry.space_group_name_H-M   'P 1'
#
loop_
_entity.id
_entity.type
_entity.pdbx_description
1 polymer ?
#
loop_
_entity_poly.entity_id
_entity_poly.type
_entity_poly.pdbx_seq_one_letter_code
_entity_poly.pdbx_strand_id
1 'polypeptide(L)'
;MKNVPLQRRINAAIEEAKGAKSPLKAFHKAWNQLADDYDCLVAEMKATLNRDLAKEGIRATVSGRVKSEDSIEKSISRRRRKGETYDSLDHIFKGIHDLAGFRIIVQYPSGISRAEELVQRFDCIGVSEFSSERDLGLSWKPIFGAYKSKNYRAKINRGEGDPLYPFREVLIEIQVLSLAESLYNTFAHPLIYKKAPGELSSKEQRIVDISHGLSLCYWICLSSMEDQLEDNQPIPRAVRKVAEGGTTQEIENDFRKLIEETPGNLTTASGTVPVEDLVQFIRRNQEQGGRSPSELSRRLGEIKGHEAKVTSHHYGQGNINHNYGTSTNNNYYGLNPNISETPKPNP
;
A
#
# COMPACT_ATOMS: atom_id res chain seq x y z
N MET A 1 6.04 -37.87 4.80
CA MET A 1 6.70 -36.63 5.30
C MET A 1 5.73 -35.55 5.83
N LYS A 2 4.40 -35.63 5.60
CA LYS A 2 3.43 -34.58 6.02
C LYS A 2 3.19 -34.39 7.54
N ASN A 3 3.81 -35.20 8.42
CA ASN A 3 3.68 -35.08 9.89
C ASN A 3 4.91 -34.46 10.58
N VAL A 4 5.94 -34.07 9.83
CA VAL A 4 7.13 -33.44 10.41
C VAL A 4 6.94 -31.92 10.40
N PRO A 5 7.12 -31.23 11.55
CA PRO A 5 7.01 -29.77 11.62
C PRO A 5 7.93 -29.07 10.63
N LEU A 6 7.46 -27.97 10.04
CA LEU A 6 8.20 -27.23 9.01
C LEU A 6 9.58 -26.80 9.51
N GLN A 7 9.70 -26.33 10.76
CA GLN A 7 11.00 -25.95 11.33
C GLN A 7 12.02 -27.11 11.35
N ARG A 8 11.58 -28.35 11.60
CA ARG A 8 12.49 -29.51 11.55
C ARG A 8 12.98 -29.79 10.13
N ARG A 9 12.14 -29.55 9.13
CA ARG A 9 12.52 -29.69 7.71
C ARG A 9 13.47 -28.57 7.26
N ILE A 10 13.25 -27.34 7.74
CA ILE A 10 14.19 -26.23 7.55
C ILE A 10 15.56 -26.60 8.15
N ASN A 11 15.59 -27.09 9.39
CA ASN A 11 16.83 -27.50 10.05
C ASN A 11 17.53 -28.64 9.29
N ALA A 12 16.78 -29.64 8.80
CA ALA A 12 17.36 -30.71 7.97
C ALA A 12 17.98 -30.18 6.67
N ALA A 13 17.32 -29.23 6.00
CA ALA A 13 17.87 -28.60 4.80
C ALA A 13 19.13 -27.76 5.11
N ILE A 14 19.17 -27.07 6.25
CA ILE A 14 20.36 -26.36 6.74
C ILE A 14 21.52 -27.32 6.97
N GLU A 15 21.26 -28.46 7.63
CA GLU A 15 22.27 -29.50 7.87
C GLU A 15 22.80 -30.12 6.58
N GLU A 16 21.93 -30.45 5.62
CA GLU A 16 22.32 -30.95 4.30
C GLU A 16 23.17 -29.94 3.51
N ALA A 17 22.93 -28.65 3.71
CA ALA A 17 23.64 -27.57 3.06
C ALA A 17 24.98 -27.18 3.74
N LYS A 18 25.38 -27.83 4.83
CA LYS A 18 26.66 -27.53 5.50
C LYS A 18 27.83 -27.71 4.54
N GLY A 19 28.71 -26.71 4.48
CA GLY A 19 29.85 -26.70 3.56
C GLY A 19 29.52 -26.34 2.11
N ALA A 20 28.26 -25.97 1.79
CA ALA A 20 27.91 -25.50 0.47
C ALA A 20 28.70 -24.22 0.11
N LYS A 21 29.41 -24.25 -1.03
CA LYS A 21 30.21 -23.11 -1.52
C LYS A 21 29.37 -21.88 -1.89
N SER A 22 28.08 -22.07 -2.15
CA SER A 22 27.15 -20.99 -2.51
C SER A 22 25.89 -21.08 -1.66
N PRO A 23 25.72 -20.18 -0.67
CA PRO A 23 24.53 -20.13 0.19
C PRO A 23 23.24 -19.91 -0.61
N LEU A 24 23.33 -19.13 -1.69
CA LEU A 24 22.18 -18.86 -2.53
C LEU A 24 21.73 -20.13 -3.27
N LYS A 25 22.65 -20.86 -3.92
CA LYS A 25 22.30 -22.14 -4.56
C LYS A 25 21.74 -23.16 -3.56
N ALA A 26 22.30 -23.22 -2.36
CA ALA A 26 21.77 -24.07 -1.29
C ALA A 26 20.35 -23.65 -0.90
N PHE A 27 20.09 -22.35 -0.81
CA PHE A 27 18.75 -21.82 -0.57
C PHE A 27 17.77 -22.22 -1.67
N HIS A 28 18.07 -22.03 -2.95
CA HIS A 28 17.19 -22.44 -4.06
C HIS A 28 16.81 -23.93 -3.97
N LYS A 29 17.81 -24.80 -3.71
CA LYS A 29 17.58 -26.23 -3.55
C LYS A 29 16.63 -26.54 -2.38
N ALA A 30 16.86 -25.90 -1.23
CA ALA A 30 16.00 -26.07 -0.06
C ALA A 30 14.59 -25.49 -0.30
N TRP A 31 14.51 -24.31 -0.92
CA TRP A 31 13.28 -23.58 -1.18
C TRP A 31 12.34 -24.36 -2.09
N ASN A 32 12.86 -25.02 -3.14
CA ASN A 32 12.08 -25.91 -4.00
C ASN A 32 11.37 -27.05 -3.25
N GLN A 33 11.85 -27.42 -2.05
CA GLN A 33 11.25 -28.46 -1.21
C GLN A 33 10.33 -27.90 -0.11
N LEU A 34 10.40 -26.60 0.16
CA LEU A 34 9.75 -25.95 1.29
C LEU A 34 8.68 -24.94 0.87
N ALA A 35 8.70 -24.45 -0.36
CA ALA A 35 7.81 -23.39 -0.84
C ALA A 35 6.32 -23.72 -0.62
N ASP A 36 5.90 -24.93 -1.00
CA ASP A 36 4.52 -25.41 -0.79
C ASP A 36 4.12 -25.43 0.70
N ASP A 37 5.07 -25.70 1.61
CA ASP A 37 4.80 -25.68 3.04
C ASP A 37 4.66 -24.25 3.58
N TYR A 38 5.42 -23.31 3.02
CA TYR A 38 5.26 -21.88 3.31
C TYR A 38 3.90 -21.37 2.78
N ASP A 39 3.43 -21.86 1.64
CA ASP A 39 2.08 -21.54 1.13
C ASP A 39 0.99 -22.10 2.06
N CYS A 40 1.14 -23.34 2.54
CA CYS A 40 0.26 -23.92 3.55
C CYS A 40 0.28 -23.12 4.86
N LEU A 41 1.48 -22.73 5.33
CA LEU A 41 1.66 -21.86 6.50
C LEU A 41 0.90 -20.56 6.33
N VAL A 42 1.04 -19.89 5.18
CA VAL A 42 0.36 -18.62 4.90
C VAL A 42 -1.15 -18.77 4.90
N ALA A 43 -1.69 -19.84 4.32
CA ALA A 43 -3.12 -20.12 4.31
C ALA A 43 -3.67 -20.33 5.74
N GLU A 44 -3.04 -21.21 6.52
CA GLU A 44 -3.48 -21.54 7.89
C GLU A 44 -3.31 -20.36 8.85
N MET A 45 -2.22 -19.60 8.73
CA MET A 45 -1.97 -18.41 9.55
C MET A 45 -2.96 -17.30 9.22
N LYS A 46 -3.28 -17.09 7.95
CA LYS A 46 -4.34 -16.14 7.55
C LYS A 46 -5.69 -16.56 8.16
N ALA A 47 -6.06 -17.84 8.09
CA ALA A 47 -7.31 -18.33 8.70
C ALA A 47 -7.32 -18.13 10.23
N THR A 48 -6.20 -18.41 10.89
CA THR A 48 -6.06 -18.26 12.34
C THR A 48 -6.09 -16.81 12.78
N LEU A 49 -5.38 -15.90 12.11
CA LEU A 49 -5.43 -14.47 12.39
C LEU A 49 -6.84 -13.90 12.21
N ASN A 50 -7.55 -14.25 11.13
CA ASN A 50 -8.94 -13.80 10.93
C ASN A 50 -9.86 -14.26 12.07
N ARG A 51 -9.71 -15.52 12.50
CA ARG A 51 -10.48 -16.08 13.62
C ARG A 51 -10.15 -15.42 14.95
N ASP A 52 -8.87 -15.19 15.24
CA ASP A 52 -8.44 -14.56 16.49
C ASP A 52 -8.89 -13.08 16.53
N LEU A 53 -8.77 -12.34 15.42
CA LEU A 53 -9.27 -10.95 15.31
C LEU A 53 -10.79 -10.88 15.48
N ALA A 54 -11.54 -11.79 14.86
CA ALA A 54 -13.00 -11.84 14.98
C ALA A 54 -13.46 -12.18 16.39
N LYS A 55 -12.77 -13.08 17.10
CA LYS A 55 -13.06 -13.39 18.52
C LYS A 55 -12.85 -12.19 19.43
N GLU A 56 -11.86 -11.36 19.12
CA GLU A 56 -11.62 -10.10 19.82
C GLU A 56 -12.55 -8.97 19.32
N GLY A 57 -13.42 -9.21 18.34
CA GLY A 57 -14.28 -8.15 17.78
C GLY A 57 -13.49 -7.02 17.10
N ILE A 58 -12.30 -7.32 16.55
CA ILE A 58 -11.48 -6.35 15.84
C ILE A 58 -11.80 -6.43 14.35
N ARG A 59 -12.39 -5.36 13.79
CA ARG A 59 -12.65 -5.26 12.35
C ARG A 59 -11.35 -4.97 11.60
N ALA A 60 -10.86 -5.98 10.89
CA ALA A 60 -9.63 -5.91 10.12
C ALA A 60 -9.66 -6.82 8.88
N THR A 61 -8.85 -6.47 7.89
CA THR A 61 -8.57 -7.32 6.73
C THR A 61 -7.19 -7.94 6.87
N VAL A 62 -7.09 -9.28 6.78
CA VAL A 62 -5.82 -10.00 6.81
C VAL A 62 -5.43 -10.45 5.41
N SER A 63 -4.21 -10.09 4.99
CA SER A 63 -3.54 -10.68 3.83
C SER A 63 -2.25 -11.37 4.25
N GLY A 64 -1.87 -12.41 3.52
CA GLY A 64 -0.62 -13.15 3.73
C GLY A 64 -0.02 -13.51 2.39
N ARG A 65 1.32 -13.61 2.33
CA ARG A 65 2.04 -14.03 1.13
C ARG A 65 3.33 -14.76 1.49
N VAL A 66 3.72 -15.67 0.61
CA VAL A 66 5.09 -16.16 0.52
C VAL A 66 5.90 -15.21 -0.35
N LYS A 67 7.13 -14.91 0.07
CA LYS A 67 8.03 -14.04 -0.69
C LYS A 67 8.50 -14.77 -1.95
N SER A 68 8.44 -14.10 -3.11
CA SER A 68 8.94 -14.69 -4.35
C SER A 68 10.47 -14.85 -4.33
N GLU A 69 10.97 -15.83 -5.06
CA GLU A 69 12.39 -16.14 -5.18
C GLU A 69 13.21 -14.93 -5.66
N ASP A 70 12.79 -14.26 -6.73
CA ASP A 70 13.39 -13.01 -7.21
C ASP A 70 13.41 -11.90 -6.13
N SER A 71 12.36 -11.80 -5.32
CA SER A 71 12.31 -10.84 -4.21
C SER A 71 13.26 -11.22 -3.07
N ILE A 72 13.47 -12.52 -2.83
CA ILE A 72 14.41 -13.04 -1.84
C ILE A 72 15.84 -12.70 -2.28
N GLU A 73 16.21 -13.03 -3.53
CA GLU A 73 17.52 -12.72 -4.10
C GLU A 73 17.85 -11.22 -4.04
N LYS A 74 16.91 -10.37 -4.46
CA LYS A 74 17.03 -8.90 -4.39
C LYS A 74 17.21 -8.44 -2.94
N SER A 75 16.51 -9.07 -2.00
CA SER A 75 16.63 -8.74 -0.58
C SER A 75 18.00 -9.10 -0.02
N ILE A 76 18.51 -10.30 -0.29
CA ILE A 76 19.86 -10.75 0.10
C ILE A 76 20.91 -9.79 -0.49
N SER A 77 20.83 -9.54 -1.80
CA SER A 77 21.79 -8.67 -2.50
C SER A 77 21.79 -7.24 -1.96
N ARG A 78 20.61 -6.68 -1.65
CA ARG A 78 20.48 -5.35 -1.03
C ARG A 78 21.05 -5.31 0.39
N ARG A 79 20.83 -6.36 1.19
CA ARG A 79 21.30 -6.43 2.58
C ARG A 79 22.81 -6.68 2.66
N ARG A 80 23.38 -7.51 1.78
CA ARG A 80 24.83 -7.67 1.62
C ARG A 80 25.53 -6.35 1.28
N ARG A 81 24.96 -5.54 0.38
CA ARG A 81 25.47 -4.19 0.08
C ARG A 81 25.46 -3.25 1.29
N LYS A 82 24.63 -3.54 2.31
CA LYS A 82 24.58 -2.81 3.58
C LYS A 82 25.47 -3.43 4.67
N GLY A 83 26.25 -4.47 4.35
CA GLY A 83 27.18 -5.12 5.28
C GLY A 83 26.63 -6.33 6.02
N GLU A 84 25.39 -6.78 5.75
CA GLU A 84 24.85 -8.01 6.37
C GLU A 84 25.45 -9.28 5.75
N THR A 85 25.77 -10.27 6.58
CA THR A 85 26.38 -11.54 6.17
C THR A 85 25.33 -12.62 5.89
N TYR A 86 25.37 -13.20 4.69
CA TYR A 86 24.50 -14.30 4.27
C TYR A 86 25.36 -15.45 3.74
N ASP A 87 26.30 -15.90 4.57
CA ASP A 87 27.37 -16.82 4.19
C ASP A 87 26.98 -18.29 4.36
N SER A 88 25.77 -18.54 4.88
CA SER A 88 25.20 -19.88 5.05
C SER A 88 23.69 -19.86 4.84
N LEU A 89 23.10 -21.05 4.63
CA LEU A 89 21.65 -21.21 4.53
C LEU A 89 20.94 -20.81 5.84
N ASP A 90 21.57 -21.08 6.98
CA ASP A 90 21.08 -20.68 8.30
C ASP A 90 20.96 -19.15 8.43
N HIS A 91 21.96 -18.39 7.97
CA HIS A 91 21.89 -16.93 7.95
C HIS A 91 20.73 -16.41 7.09
N ILE A 92 20.42 -17.09 5.98
CA ILE A 92 19.29 -16.71 5.12
C ILE A 92 17.95 -16.93 5.83
N PHE A 93 17.71 -18.12 6.39
CA PHE A 93 16.46 -18.39 7.10
C PHE A 93 16.27 -17.54 8.36
N LYS A 94 17.36 -17.18 9.06
CA LYS A 94 17.31 -16.29 10.24
C LYS A 94 17.20 -14.81 9.86
N GLY A 95 17.84 -14.37 8.78
CA GLY A 95 17.90 -12.96 8.38
C GLY A 95 16.70 -12.47 7.58
N ILE A 96 16.09 -13.34 6.78
CA ILE A 96 14.90 -13.02 5.98
C ILE A 96 13.64 -13.38 6.75
N HIS A 97 13.23 -12.48 7.65
CA HIS A 97 12.03 -12.65 8.47
C HIS A 97 10.72 -12.65 7.67
N ASP A 98 10.71 -12.07 6.47
CA ASP A 98 9.52 -11.90 5.64
C ASP A 98 9.37 -12.97 4.55
N LEU A 99 9.91 -14.18 4.75
CA LEU A 99 9.67 -15.33 3.86
C LEU A 99 8.17 -15.69 3.83
N ALA A 100 7.53 -15.72 4.99
CA ALA A 100 6.08 -15.62 5.14
C ALA A 100 5.74 -14.29 5.81
N GLY A 101 5.02 -13.43 5.08
CA GLY A 101 4.66 -12.09 5.53
C GLY A 101 3.15 -11.88 5.56
N PHE A 102 2.66 -11.26 6.62
CA PHE A 102 1.24 -10.97 6.86
C PHE A 102 1.02 -9.48 7.04
N ARG A 103 -0.14 -8.98 6.61
CA ARG A 103 -0.62 -7.63 6.89
C ARG A 103 -1.99 -7.71 7.50
N ILE A 104 -2.14 -7.10 8.67
CA ILE A 104 -3.40 -6.85 9.35
C ILE A 104 -3.71 -5.37 9.14
N ILE A 105 -4.72 -5.10 8.32
CA ILE A 105 -5.22 -3.74 8.06
C ILE A 105 -6.42 -3.53 8.96
N VAL A 106 -6.24 -2.76 10.02
CA VAL A 106 -7.29 -2.46 10.98
C VAL A 106 -8.16 -1.34 10.44
N GLN A 107 -9.48 -1.56 10.45
CA GLN A 107 -10.44 -0.64 9.86
C GLN A 107 -10.67 0.60 10.72
N TYR A 108 -10.61 0.48 12.05
CA TYR A 108 -10.90 1.55 12.99
C TYR A 108 -9.77 1.78 14.01
N PRO A 109 -9.59 3.02 14.51
CA PRO A 109 -8.54 3.36 15.46
C PRO A 109 -8.49 2.51 16.72
N SER A 110 -9.63 2.25 17.38
CA SER A 110 -9.63 1.50 18.65
C SER A 110 -9.08 0.08 18.51
N GLY A 111 -9.17 -0.49 17.31
CA GLY A 111 -8.67 -1.83 17.00
C GLY A 111 -7.15 -1.94 16.86
N ILE A 112 -6.42 -0.83 16.72
CA ILE A 112 -4.97 -0.85 16.42
C ILE A 112 -4.20 -1.49 17.57
N SER A 113 -4.31 -0.92 18.79
CA SER A 113 -3.58 -1.43 19.95
C SER A 113 -3.97 -2.87 20.29
N ARG A 114 -5.26 -3.21 20.11
CA ARG A 114 -5.77 -4.57 20.37
C ARG A 114 -5.23 -5.57 19.34
N ALA A 115 -5.08 -5.17 18.09
CA ALA A 115 -4.44 -6.00 17.06
C ALA A 115 -2.93 -6.18 17.35
N GLU A 116 -2.24 -5.12 17.80
CA GLU A 116 -0.85 -5.21 18.24
C GLU A 116 -0.69 -6.18 19.43
N GLU A 117 -1.56 -6.10 20.43
CA GLU A 117 -1.60 -7.02 21.58
C GLU A 117 -1.86 -8.47 21.16
N LEU A 118 -2.79 -8.69 20.22
CA LEU A 118 -3.04 -10.01 19.65
C LEU A 118 -1.79 -10.57 18.98
N VAL A 119 -1.06 -9.75 18.21
CA VAL A 119 0.19 -10.15 17.56
C VAL A 119 1.30 -10.43 18.59
N GLN A 120 1.32 -9.72 19.71
CA GLN A 120 2.27 -9.96 20.80
C GLN A 120 2.04 -11.28 21.56
N ARG A 121 0.94 -12.00 21.30
CA ARG A 121 0.72 -13.37 21.81
C ARG A 121 1.60 -14.41 21.11
N PHE A 122 2.14 -14.08 19.93
CA PHE A 122 3.18 -14.87 19.29
C PHE A 122 4.52 -14.68 20.00
N ASP A 123 5.50 -15.54 19.72
CA ASP A 123 6.85 -15.37 20.26
C ASP A 123 7.57 -14.25 19.50
N CYS A 124 7.31 -12.99 19.89
CA CYS A 124 7.88 -11.80 19.26
C CYS A 124 9.36 -11.65 19.60
N ILE A 125 10.21 -11.81 18.59
CA ILE A 125 11.66 -11.69 18.73
C ILE A 125 12.19 -10.30 18.33
N GLY A 126 11.34 -9.45 17.76
CA GLY A 126 11.71 -8.06 17.46
C GLY A 126 10.59 -7.27 16.80
N VAL A 127 10.66 -5.95 16.93
CA VAL A 127 9.73 -5.00 16.30
C VAL A 127 10.54 -3.99 15.48
N SER A 128 10.10 -3.72 14.27
CA SER A 128 10.63 -2.64 13.44
C SER A 128 9.53 -1.60 13.22
N GLU A 129 9.78 -0.36 13.61
CA GLU A 129 8.87 0.75 13.36
C GLU A 129 9.38 1.59 12.19
N PHE A 130 8.53 1.77 11.21
CA PHE A 130 8.74 2.70 10.12
C PHE A 130 8.08 4.02 10.49
N SER A 131 8.88 5.05 10.72
CA SER A 131 8.39 6.39 11.05
C SER A 131 7.89 7.16 9.80
N SER A 132 6.94 8.08 10.03
CA SER A 132 6.51 9.08 9.06
C SER A 132 7.63 10.10 8.73
N GLU A 133 8.59 10.28 9.63
CA GLU A 133 9.67 11.27 9.46
C GLU A 133 10.86 10.77 8.63
N ARG A 134 10.75 9.59 8.02
CA ARG A 134 11.83 9.00 7.24
C ARG A 134 12.11 9.82 5.99
N ASP A 135 13.40 10.09 5.74
CA ASP A 135 13.84 10.61 4.46
C ASP A 135 13.69 9.54 3.37
N LEU A 136 12.91 9.88 2.35
CA LEU A 136 12.64 9.01 1.21
C LEU A 136 13.65 9.20 0.07
N GLY A 137 14.61 10.12 0.22
CA GLY A 137 15.56 10.49 -0.84
C GLY A 137 14.88 11.15 -2.03
N LEU A 138 13.73 11.78 -1.79
CA LEU A 138 12.93 12.48 -2.79
C LEU A 138 13.37 13.95 -2.89
N SER A 139 13.23 14.54 -4.06
CA SER A 139 13.50 15.98 -4.25
C SER A 139 12.42 16.86 -3.61
N TRP A 140 11.19 16.34 -3.51
CA TRP A 140 10.11 16.90 -2.72
C TRP A 140 10.16 16.37 -1.30
N LYS A 141 10.22 17.27 -0.30
CA LYS A 141 10.06 16.90 1.11
C LYS A 141 8.56 16.68 1.41
N PRO A 142 8.13 15.46 1.76
CA PRO A 142 6.73 15.18 2.06
C PRO A 142 6.20 16.03 3.23
N ILE A 143 4.99 16.55 3.10
CA ILE A 143 4.26 17.30 4.13
C ILE A 143 3.50 16.35 5.03
N PHE A 144 2.90 15.31 4.46
CA PHE A 144 2.08 14.33 5.20
C PHE A 144 2.90 13.12 5.67
N GLY A 145 4.22 13.17 5.45
CA GLY A 145 5.16 12.16 5.90
C GLY A 145 5.22 10.91 5.02
N ALA A 146 6.16 10.04 5.37
CA ALA A 146 6.34 8.74 4.78
C ALA A 146 5.37 7.70 5.37
N TYR A 147 5.33 6.54 4.73
CA TYR A 147 4.54 5.39 5.17
C TYR A 147 4.94 4.96 6.58
N LYS A 148 3.95 4.82 7.47
CA LYS A 148 4.13 4.36 8.85
C LYS A 148 3.64 2.92 9.01
N SER A 149 4.41 2.11 9.71
CA SER A 149 3.97 0.76 10.12
C SER A 149 4.77 0.22 11.29
N LYS A 150 4.16 -0.71 12.03
CA LYS A 150 4.87 -1.58 12.98
C LYS A 150 4.90 -3.00 12.44
N ASN A 151 6.12 -3.52 12.30
CA ASN A 151 6.39 -4.85 11.79
C ASN A 151 6.91 -5.72 12.93
N TYR A 152 6.16 -6.76 13.28
CA TYR A 152 6.51 -7.74 14.28
C TYR A 152 7.21 -8.91 13.59
N ARG A 153 8.43 -9.22 14.03
CA ARG A 153 9.13 -10.45 13.70
C ARG A 153 8.84 -11.43 14.82
N ALA A 154 8.19 -12.53 14.50
CA ALA A 154 7.72 -13.48 15.50
C ALA A 154 7.94 -14.93 15.05
N LYS A 155 8.02 -15.82 16.03
CA LYS A 155 7.92 -17.26 15.80
C LYS A 155 6.53 -17.76 16.16
N ILE A 156 6.06 -18.75 15.41
CA ILE A 156 4.79 -19.41 15.71
C ILE A 156 4.95 -20.26 16.99
N ASN A 157 4.13 -20.01 18.01
CA ASN A 157 4.22 -20.63 19.33
C ASN A 157 2.90 -21.33 19.74
N ARG A 158 2.28 -22.06 18.81
CA ARG A 158 1.00 -22.75 19.04
C ARG A 158 1.21 -24.21 19.49
N GLY A 159 0.39 -24.64 20.44
CA GLY A 159 0.44 -25.98 21.04
C GLY A 159 -0.25 -27.06 20.20
N GLU A 160 -0.17 -28.31 20.66
CA GLU A 160 -0.81 -29.45 20.00
C GLU A 160 -2.33 -29.25 19.85
N GLY A 161 -2.87 -29.62 18.69
CA GLY A 161 -4.29 -29.44 18.36
C GLY A 161 -4.62 -28.10 17.68
N ASP A 162 -3.71 -27.12 17.70
CA ASP A 162 -3.86 -25.88 16.91
C ASP A 162 -3.47 -26.13 15.43
N PRO A 163 -4.22 -25.59 14.45
CA PRO A 163 -3.87 -25.70 13.03
C PRO A 163 -2.45 -25.22 12.67
N LEU A 164 -1.87 -24.32 13.48
CA LEU A 164 -0.52 -23.81 13.30
C LEU A 164 0.58 -24.65 13.97
N TYR A 165 0.22 -25.69 14.73
CA TYR A 165 1.20 -26.57 15.37
C TYR A 165 2.27 -27.16 14.41
N PRO A 166 1.94 -27.56 13.16
CA PRO A 166 2.94 -28.00 12.18
C PRO A 166 3.96 -26.93 11.80
N PHE A 167 3.63 -25.65 12.01
CA PHE A 167 4.45 -24.50 11.64
C PHE A 167 5.13 -23.83 12.83
N ARG A 168 5.05 -24.41 14.03
CA ARG A 168 5.70 -23.87 15.22
C ARG A 168 7.19 -23.60 15.00
N GLU A 169 7.70 -22.60 15.70
CA GLU A 169 9.07 -22.07 15.66
C GLU A 169 9.48 -21.40 14.34
N VAL A 170 8.67 -21.50 13.28
CA VAL A 170 8.94 -20.85 12.00
C VAL A 170 8.83 -19.33 12.16
N LEU A 171 9.83 -18.62 11.63
CA LEU A 171 9.92 -17.17 11.64
C LEU A 171 8.97 -16.56 10.60
N ILE A 172 8.19 -15.57 11.04
CA ILE A 172 7.25 -14.82 10.22
C ILE A 172 7.37 -13.31 10.47
N GLU A 173 6.88 -12.50 9.52
CA GLU A 173 6.65 -11.07 9.71
C GLU A 173 5.15 -10.78 9.71
N ILE A 174 4.65 -10.05 10.72
CA ILE A 174 3.28 -9.54 10.77
C ILE A 174 3.34 -8.01 10.84
N GLN A 175 2.74 -7.34 9.86
CA GLN A 175 2.62 -5.88 9.81
C GLN A 175 1.22 -5.50 10.30
N VAL A 176 1.14 -4.59 11.28
CA VAL A 176 -0.12 -3.98 11.69
C VAL A 176 -0.19 -2.58 11.11
N LEU A 177 -1.27 -2.30 10.38
CA LEU A 177 -1.49 -1.04 9.68
C LEU A 177 -2.88 -0.48 10.00
N SER A 178 -2.99 0.84 10.01
CA SER A 178 -4.28 1.50 9.82
C SER A 178 -4.74 1.37 8.38
N LEU A 179 -6.04 1.53 8.16
CA LEU A 179 -6.61 1.59 6.81
C LEU A 179 -5.97 2.71 5.97
N ALA A 180 -5.69 3.87 6.56
CA ALA A 180 -5.04 4.97 5.87
C ALA A 180 -3.62 4.64 5.40
N GLU A 181 -2.79 4.06 6.27
CA GLU A 181 -1.44 3.64 5.90
C GLU A 181 -1.46 2.56 4.82
N SER A 182 -2.45 1.67 4.85
CA SER A 182 -2.66 0.68 3.79
C SER A 182 -3.05 1.31 2.45
N LEU A 183 -3.99 2.25 2.45
CA LEU A 183 -4.43 2.97 1.24
C LEU A 183 -3.25 3.74 0.62
N TYR A 184 -2.56 4.54 1.43
CA TYR A 184 -1.40 5.29 0.99
C TYR A 184 -0.30 4.37 0.45
N ASN A 185 0.08 3.32 1.19
CA ASN A 185 1.16 2.42 0.77
C ASN A 185 0.83 1.64 -0.51
N THR A 186 -0.44 1.32 -0.75
CA THR A 186 -0.88 0.66 -1.98
C THR A 186 -0.56 1.52 -3.21
N PHE A 187 -0.74 2.84 -3.09
CA PHE A 187 -0.41 3.80 -4.15
C PHE A 187 1.10 4.12 -4.19
N ALA A 188 1.70 4.42 -3.04
CA ALA A 188 3.07 4.92 -2.93
C ALA A 188 4.13 3.85 -3.20
N HIS A 189 3.93 2.61 -2.75
CA HIS A 189 4.95 1.58 -2.82
C HIS A 189 5.48 1.26 -4.23
N PRO A 190 4.64 1.05 -5.27
CA PRO A 190 5.15 0.80 -6.62
C PRO A 190 5.90 2.00 -7.20
N LEU A 191 5.50 3.23 -6.84
CA LEU A 191 6.06 4.47 -7.37
C LEU A 191 7.39 4.84 -6.71
N ILE A 192 7.45 4.78 -5.38
CA ILE A 192 8.62 5.19 -4.59
C ILE A 192 9.64 4.06 -4.51
N TYR A 193 9.21 2.82 -4.24
CA TYR A 193 10.12 1.73 -3.85
C TYR A 193 10.41 0.71 -4.95
N LYS A 194 9.46 0.45 -5.86
CA LYS A 194 9.72 -0.48 -6.97
C LYS A 194 10.39 0.18 -8.18
N LYS A 195 10.64 1.50 -8.16
CA LYS A 195 11.20 2.29 -9.26
C LYS A 195 10.57 1.86 -10.60
N ALA A 196 9.31 2.26 -10.81
CA ALA A 196 8.77 2.31 -12.18
C ALA A 196 9.81 2.99 -13.10
N PRO A 197 9.96 2.62 -14.37
CA PRO A 197 11.08 3.09 -15.20
C PRO A 197 11.13 4.63 -15.25
N GLY A 198 12.10 5.22 -14.54
CA GLY A 198 12.28 6.67 -14.34
C GLY A 198 12.28 7.11 -12.87
N GLU A 199 12.97 8.20 -12.55
CA GLU A 199 12.80 8.88 -11.25
C GLU A 199 11.50 9.70 -11.30
N LEU A 200 10.68 9.63 -10.24
CA LEU A 200 9.45 10.42 -10.16
C LEU A 200 9.79 11.91 -10.24
N SER A 201 9.08 12.65 -11.10
CA SER A 201 9.18 14.10 -11.14
C SER A 201 8.70 14.73 -9.83
N SER A 202 9.14 15.96 -9.54
CA SER A 202 8.69 16.70 -8.34
C SER A 202 7.16 16.87 -8.28
N LYS A 203 6.47 16.88 -9.44
CA LYS A 203 5.00 16.91 -9.50
C LYS A 203 4.39 15.59 -9.05
N GLU A 204 4.93 14.46 -9.51
CA GLU A 204 4.43 13.13 -9.13
C GLU A 204 4.71 12.83 -7.66
N GLN A 205 5.86 13.24 -7.13
CA GLN A 205 6.18 13.10 -5.70
C GLN A 205 5.17 13.87 -4.82
N ARG A 206 4.75 15.07 -5.23
CA ARG A 206 3.68 15.83 -4.55
C ARG A 206 2.34 15.11 -4.60
N ILE A 207 1.99 14.47 -5.71
CA ILE A 207 0.75 13.70 -5.83
C ILE A 207 0.77 12.51 -4.86
N VAL A 208 1.90 11.82 -4.75
CA VAL A 208 2.07 10.74 -3.78
C VAL A 208 1.90 11.27 -2.36
N ASP A 209 2.51 12.40 -2.01
CA ASP A 209 2.35 13.04 -0.70
C ASP A 209 0.89 13.46 -0.41
N ILE A 210 0.19 14.07 -1.37
CA ILE A 210 -1.23 14.43 -1.25
C ILE A 210 -2.10 13.18 -1.02
N SER A 211 -1.78 12.05 -1.67
CA SER A 211 -2.51 10.79 -1.44
C SER A 211 -2.40 10.29 0.00
N HIS A 212 -1.29 10.58 0.68
CA HIS A 212 -1.14 10.30 2.10
C HIS A 212 -2.08 11.19 2.92
N GLY A 213 -2.08 12.50 2.66
CA GLY A 213 -2.99 13.45 3.30
C GLY A 213 -4.47 13.06 3.16
N LEU A 214 -4.90 12.65 1.95
CA LEU A 214 -6.27 12.18 1.72
C LEU A 214 -6.60 10.91 2.53
N SER A 215 -5.65 9.98 2.63
CA SER A 215 -5.81 8.76 3.42
C SER A 215 -5.97 9.10 4.90
N LEU A 216 -5.16 10.03 5.42
CA LEU A 216 -5.25 10.52 6.81
C LEU A 216 -6.56 11.26 7.08
N CYS A 217 -7.05 12.08 6.14
CA CYS A 217 -8.37 12.71 6.26
C CYS A 217 -9.49 11.67 6.38
N TYR A 218 -9.44 10.60 5.59
CA TYR A 218 -10.41 9.51 5.71
C TYR A 218 -10.32 8.78 7.05
N TRP A 219 -9.10 8.57 7.57
CA TRP A 219 -8.89 8.02 8.91
C TRP A 219 -9.50 8.88 10.02
N ILE A 220 -9.39 10.20 9.92
CA ILE A 220 -10.03 11.14 10.86
C ILE A 220 -11.55 10.98 10.80
N CYS A 221 -12.14 10.92 9.59
CA CYS A 221 -13.58 10.69 9.44
C CYS A 221 -14.02 9.37 10.10
N LEU A 222 -13.28 8.28 9.89
CA LEU A 222 -13.55 6.99 10.53
C LEU A 222 -13.42 7.07 12.05
N SER A 223 -12.41 7.78 12.57
CA SER A 223 -12.20 7.97 14.00
C SER A 223 -13.38 8.70 14.65
N SER A 224 -13.87 9.77 14.01
CA SER A 224 -14.97 10.58 14.53
C SER A 224 -16.33 9.87 14.52
N MET A 225 -16.47 8.82 13.71
CA MET A 225 -17.71 8.07 13.52
C MET A 225 -17.62 6.63 14.01
N GLU A 226 -16.51 6.25 14.66
CA GLU A 226 -16.22 4.87 15.05
C GLU A 226 -17.33 4.30 15.94
N ASP A 227 -17.73 5.01 17.00
CA ASP A 227 -18.79 4.56 17.92
C ASP A 227 -20.10 4.24 17.18
N GLN A 228 -20.49 5.08 16.23
CA GLN A 228 -21.68 4.83 15.42
C GLN A 228 -21.50 3.67 14.45
N LEU A 229 -20.30 3.46 13.93
CA LEU A 229 -20.02 2.41 12.95
C LEU A 229 -19.77 1.05 13.61
N GLU A 230 -19.25 0.98 14.83
CA GLU A 230 -18.99 -0.24 15.62
C GLU A 230 -20.28 -0.82 16.24
N ASP A 231 -21.31 0.00 16.46
CA ASP A 231 -22.60 -0.40 17.06
C ASP A 231 -23.51 -1.29 16.16
N ASN A 232 -22.93 -2.05 15.22
CA ASN A 232 -23.69 -2.79 14.20
C ASN A 232 -24.77 -1.94 13.52
N GLN A 233 -24.56 -0.62 13.45
CA GLN A 233 -25.47 0.25 12.73
C GLN A 233 -25.40 -0.15 11.26
N PRO A 234 -26.54 -0.47 10.64
CA PRO A 234 -26.54 -0.89 9.26
C PRO A 234 -26.01 0.29 8.43
N ILE A 235 -25.04 0.01 7.54
CA ILE A 235 -24.39 0.96 6.61
C ILE A 235 -25.28 2.20 6.37
N PRO A 236 -24.83 3.44 6.58
CA PRO A 236 -25.70 4.62 6.49
C PRO A 236 -26.58 4.57 5.24
N ARG A 237 -27.89 4.81 5.39
CA ARG A 237 -28.90 4.63 4.33
C ARG A 237 -28.49 5.25 2.99
N ALA A 238 -27.79 6.39 3.04
CA ALA A 238 -27.22 7.07 1.87
C ALA A 238 -26.23 6.18 1.08
N VAL A 239 -25.33 5.45 1.75
CA VAL A 239 -24.36 4.55 1.11
C VAL A 239 -25.05 3.31 0.52
N ARG A 240 -26.09 2.79 1.18
CA ARG A 240 -26.94 1.71 0.64
C ARG A 240 -27.71 2.15 -0.60
N LYS A 241 -28.31 3.34 -0.59
CA LYS A 241 -29.01 3.92 -1.76
C LYS A 241 -28.08 4.16 -2.95
N VAL A 242 -26.83 4.57 -2.73
CA VAL A 242 -25.84 4.73 -3.81
C VAL A 242 -25.49 3.38 -4.44
N ALA A 243 -25.31 2.33 -3.64
CA ALA A 243 -25.05 0.98 -4.14
C ALA A 243 -26.26 0.33 -4.83
N GLU A 244 -27.47 0.72 -4.43
CA GLU A 244 -28.75 0.26 -5.00
C GLU A 244 -29.20 1.07 -6.24
N GLY A 245 -28.39 2.05 -6.69
CA GLY A 245 -28.67 2.83 -7.90
C GLY A 245 -29.76 3.91 -7.73
N GLY A 246 -29.92 4.46 -6.53
CA GLY A 246 -30.83 5.57 -6.26
C GLY A 246 -30.51 6.80 -7.12
N THR A 247 -31.55 7.56 -7.50
CA THR A 247 -31.40 8.70 -8.40
C THR A 247 -30.62 9.84 -7.74
N THR A 248 -29.87 10.59 -8.57
CA THR A 248 -28.96 11.68 -8.18
C THR A 248 -29.58 12.68 -7.19
N GLN A 249 -30.89 12.93 -7.28
CA GLN A 249 -31.59 13.91 -6.44
C GLN A 249 -31.77 13.46 -4.97
N GLU A 250 -31.91 12.16 -4.72
CA GLU A 250 -32.06 11.64 -3.36
C GLU A 250 -30.72 11.61 -2.63
N ILE A 251 -29.65 11.28 -3.36
CA ILE A 251 -28.26 11.32 -2.85
C ILE A 251 -27.88 12.75 -2.45
N GLU A 252 -28.27 13.75 -3.25
CA GLU A 252 -27.97 15.17 -3.01
C GLU A 252 -28.69 15.71 -1.76
N ASN A 253 -29.92 15.27 -1.51
CA ASN A 253 -30.69 15.66 -0.32
C ASN A 253 -30.18 14.99 0.96
N ASP A 254 -29.80 13.71 0.91
CA ASP A 254 -29.23 13.00 2.06
C ASP A 254 -27.84 13.55 2.42
N PHE A 255 -27.04 13.99 1.43
CA PHE A 255 -25.78 14.69 1.67
C PHE A 255 -25.98 16.03 2.38
N ARG A 256 -27.01 16.81 2.04
CA ARG A 256 -27.34 18.06 2.75
C ARG A 256 -27.65 17.82 4.21
N LYS A 257 -28.45 16.79 4.53
CA LYS A 257 -28.73 16.43 5.94
C LYS A 257 -27.47 16.05 6.71
N LEU A 258 -26.57 15.30 6.09
CA LEU A 258 -25.29 14.92 6.71
C LEU A 258 -24.41 16.16 7.02
N ILE A 259 -24.41 17.14 6.11
CA ILE A 259 -23.72 18.43 6.30
C ILE A 259 -24.36 19.22 7.45
N GLU A 260 -25.69 19.22 7.54
CA GLU A 260 -26.46 19.90 8.60
C GLU A 260 -26.29 19.24 9.99
N GLU A 261 -26.03 17.93 10.05
CA GLU A 261 -25.84 17.16 11.29
C GLU A 261 -24.39 17.14 11.80
N THR A 262 -23.45 17.75 11.07
CA THR A 262 -22.04 17.84 11.49
C THR A 262 -21.83 19.08 12.39
N PRO A 263 -21.27 18.94 13.62
CA PRO A 263 -21.12 20.06 14.55
C PRO A 263 -20.30 21.22 13.97
N GLY A 264 -20.96 22.37 13.80
CA GLY A 264 -20.37 23.57 13.24
C GLY A 264 -19.42 24.26 14.21
N ASN A 265 -18.12 24.30 13.87
CA ASN A 265 -17.32 25.54 13.74
C ASN A 265 -15.82 25.23 13.84
N LEU A 266 -15.12 25.29 12.71
CA LEU A 266 -13.69 25.61 12.65
C LEU A 266 -13.57 27.05 12.17
N THR A 267 -13.37 27.99 13.09
CA THR A 267 -13.14 29.42 12.76
C THR A 267 -11.65 29.72 12.58
N THR A 268 -11.29 30.45 11.52
CA THR A 268 -10.01 31.16 11.38
C THR A 268 -10.24 32.63 11.02
N ALA A 269 -9.26 33.48 11.34
CA ALA A 269 -9.39 34.93 11.51
C ALA A 269 -9.58 35.79 10.25
N SER A 270 -10.07 35.26 9.11
CA SER A 270 -10.22 36.07 7.88
C SER A 270 -11.49 35.82 7.05
N GLY A 271 -12.54 35.28 7.68
CA GLY A 271 -13.83 35.09 7.03
C GLY A 271 -13.97 33.78 6.25
N THR A 272 -15.22 33.43 5.98
CA THR A 272 -15.66 32.16 5.38
C THR A 272 -15.70 32.24 3.86
N VAL A 273 -15.20 31.20 3.19
CA VAL A 273 -15.45 30.98 1.75
C VAL A 273 -16.52 29.90 1.64
N PRO A 274 -17.73 30.21 1.15
CA PRO A 274 -18.76 29.21 0.91
C PRO A 274 -18.24 28.09 0.00
N VAL A 275 -18.55 26.84 0.35
CA VAL A 275 -18.10 25.67 -0.41
C VAL A 275 -18.67 25.71 -1.83
N GLU A 276 -19.85 26.28 -2.00
CA GLU A 276 -20.50 26.52 -3.28
C GLU A 276 -19.64 27.40 -4.20
N ASP A 277 -18.96 28.41 -3.66
CA ASP A 277 -18.09 29.29 -4.44
C ASP A 277 -16.79 28.60 -4.86
N LEU A 278 -16.27 27.69 -4.03
CA LEU A 278 -15.13 26.84 -4.36
C LEU A 278 -15.49 25.82 -5.44
N VAL A 279 -16.67 25.21 -5.36
CA VAL A 279 -17.17 24.26 -6.35
C VAL A 279 -17.47 24.96 -7.68
N GLN A 280 -18.06 26.16 -7.64
CA GLN A 280 -18.29 26.98 -8.83
C GLN A 280 -16.98 27.49 -9.44
N PHE A 281 -16.00 27.86 -8.61
CA PHE A 281 -14.66 28.18 -9.07
C PHE A 281 -14.03 26.97 -9.79
N ILE A 282 -14.05 25.79 -9.19
CA ILE A 282 -13.51 24.56 -9.80
C ILE A 282 -14.21 24.26 -11.13
N ARG A 283 -15.55 24.32 -11.18
CA ARG A 283 -16.33 24.10 -12.42
C ARG A 283 -15.99 25.11 -13.53
N ARG A 284 -16.01 26.41 -13.23
CA ARG A 284 -15.65 27.48 -14.21
C ARG A 284 -14.18 27.41 -14.68
N ASN A 285 -13.30 26.80 -13.90
CA ASN A 285 -11.90 26.61 -14.24
C ASN A 285 -11.64 25.28 -14.97
N GLN A 286 -12.52 24.29 -14.82
CA GLN A 286 -12.50 23.03 -15.57
C GLN A 286 -12.99 23.20 -17.02
N GLU A 287 -13.99 24.05 -17.24
CA GLU A 287 -14.58 24.27 -18.58
C GLU A 287 -13.67 25.05 -19.55
N GLN A 288 -12.65 25.77 -19.04
CA GLN A 288 -11.85 26.70 -19.84
C GLN A 288 -10.37 26.32 -20.01
N GLY A 289 -10.01 25.05 -19.75
CA GLY A 289 -8.74 24.40 -20.14
C GLY A 289 -7.42 25.20 -20.04
N GLY A 290 -6.54 24.80 -19.12
CA GLY A 290 -5.12 25.19 -19.15
C GLY A 290 -4.83 26.61 -18.65
N ARG A 291 -4.92 26.82 -17.33
CA ARG A 291 -4.48 28.06 -16.69
C ARG A 291 -3.20 27.85 -15.90
N SER A 292 -2.31 28.84 -15.94
CA SER A 292 -1.07 28.80 -15.16
C SER A 292 -1.37 28.91 -13.65
N PRO A 293 -0.53 28.36 -12.77
CA PRO A 293 -0.72 28.47 -11.32
C PRO A 293 -0.87 29.90 -10.81
N SER A 294 -0.19 30.87 -11.43
CA SER A 294 -0.28 32.30 -11.14
C SER A 294 -1.64 32.90 -11.54
N GLU A 295 -2.24 32.45 -12.63
CA GLU A 295 -3.58 32.88 -13.09
C GLU A 295 -4.69 32.36 -12.16
N LEU A 296 -4.59 31.08 -11.76
CA LEU A 296 -5.51 30.46 -10.80
C LEU A 296 -5.46 31.18 -9.45
N SER A 297 -4.25 31.51 -8.98
CA SER A 297 -4.03 32.23 -7.73
C SER A 297 -4.58 33.67 -7.78
N ARG A 298 -4.39 34.40 -8.89
CA ARG A 298 -4.92 35.75 -9.11
C ARG A 298 -6.45 35.79 -9.05
N ARG A 299 -7.14 34.83 -9.69
CA ARG A 299 -8.62 34.79 -9.72
C ARG A 299 -9.23 34.28 -8.41
N LEU A 300 -8.53 33.41 -7.70
CA LEU A 300 -8.87 33.07 -6.32
C LEU A 300 -8.79 34.33 -5.43
N GLY A 301 -7.85 35.23 -5.72
CA GLY A 301 -7.73 36.55 -5.11
C GLY A 301 -8.84 37.53 -5.50
N GLU A 302 -9.31 37.52 -6.75
CA GLU A 302 -10.46 38.32 -7.22
C GLU A 302 -11.77 37.95 -6.50
N ILE A 303 -11.97 36.65 -6.19
CA ILE A 303 -13.11 36.17 -5.37
C ILE A 303 -13.07 36.72 -3.94
N LYS A 304 -11.88 37.10 -3.45
CA LYS A 304 -11.69 37.75 -2.14
C LYS A 304 -11.76 39.27 -2.16
N GLY A 305 -11.91 39.92 -3.32
CA GLY A 305 -12.02 41.38 -3.41
C GLY A 305 -10.86 42.19 -2.83
N HIS A 306 -9.69 41.58 -2.56
CA HIS A 306 -8.51 42.27 -2.01
C HIS A 306 -7.28 41.90 -2.86
N GLU A 307 -6.76 42.89 -3.59
CA GLU A 307 -5.65 42.78 -4.53
C GLU A 307 -4.36 42.31 -3.84
N ALA A 308 -3.83 41.15 -4.26
CA ALA A 308 -2.41 40.84 -4.08
C ALA A 308 -1.70 41.02 -5.42
N LYS A 309 -1.00 42.15 -5.59
CA LYS A 309 -0.13 42.42 -6.75
C LYS A 309 1.03 41.42 -6.76
N VAL A 310 1.04 40.52 -7.75
CA VAL A 310 2.24 39.72 -8.09
C VAL A 310 2.48 39.85 -9.59
N THR A 311 3.62 40.43 -9.93
CA THR A 311 4.12 40.66 -11.29
C THR A 311 4.60 39.34 -11.92
N SER A 312 4.08 39.02 -13.11
CA SER A 312 4.48 37.85 -13.90
C SER A 312 5.60 38.16 -14.88
N HIS A 313 6.61 37.30 -15.00
CA HIS A 313 7.42 37.18 -16.21
C HIS A 313 7.14 35.83 -16.87
N HIS A 314 6.73 35.87 -18.14
CA HIS A 314 6.34 34.76 -19.01
C HIS A 314 7.55 34.10 -19.66
N TYR A 315 7.42 32.82 -20.04
CA TYR A 315 7.77 32.15 -21.32
C TYR A 315 7.50 30.65 -21.08
N GLY A 316 6.84 29.82 -21.89
CA GLY A 316 6.26 29.87 -23.24
C GLY A 316 5.88 28.40 -23.55
N GLN A 317 4.72 28.18 -24.19
CA GLN A 317 4.05 26.89 -24.38
C GLN A 317 4.77 25.92 -25.34
N GLY A 318 4.51 24.62 -25.13
CA GLY A 318 4.58 23.57 -26.16
C GLY A 318 3.65 22.40 -25.79
N ASN A 319 2.53 22.27 -26.53
CA ASN A 319 1.57 21.17 -26.45
C ASN A 319 2.16 19.86 -27.02
N ILE A 320 1.63 18.69 -26.62
CA ILE A 320 1.14 17.60 -27.49
C ILE A 320 0.45 16.52 -26.62
N ASN A 321 -0.49 15.84 -27.26
CA ASN A 321 -1.66 15.16 -26.74
C ASN A 321 -1.60 13.65 -27.10
N HIS A 322 -2.33 12.83 -26.33
CA HIS A 322 -2.93 11.51 -26.63
C HIS A 322 -2.26 10.14 -26.31
N ASN A 323 -3.09 9.40 -25.55
CA ASN A 323 -3.53 8.00 -25.62
C ASN A 323 -2.61 6.81 -25.28
N TYR A 324 -3.05 6.13 -24.22
CA TYR A 324 -2.66 4.80 -23.78
C TYR A 324 -3.45 3.72 -24.55
N GLY A 325 -2.73 2.77 -25.13
CA GLY A 325 -3.28 1.54 -25.69
C GLY A 325 -3.09 0.36 -24.74
N THR A 326 -4.20 -0.27 -24.39
CA THR A 326 -4.34 -1.59 -23.77
C THR A 326 -3.96 -2.68 -24.78
N SER A 327 -3.17 -3.68 -24.38
CA SER A 327 -2.98 -4.91 -25.17
C SER A 327 -3.03 -6.15 -24.29
N THR A 328 -4.09 -6.93 -24.49
CA THR A 328 -4.20 -8.36 -24.17
C THR A 328 -3.77 -9.17 -25.40
N ASN A 329 -2.89 -10.15 -25.20
CA ASN A 329 -2.45 -11.09 -26.24
C ASN A 329 -3.51 -12.16 -26.54
N ASN A 330 -3.66 -12.51 -27.82
CA ASN A 330 -4.05 -13.86 -28.24
C ASN A 330 -3.35 -14.24 -29.55
N ASN A 331 -2.80 -15.45 -29.57
CA ASN A 331 -2.18 -16.13 -30.72
C ASN A 331 -3.24 -16.58 -31.74
N TYR A 332 -2.91 -16.60 -33.05
CA TYR A 332 -2.84 -17.83 -33.88
C TYR A 332 -2.50 -17.52 -35.36
N TYR A 333 -1.74 -18.45 -35.94
CA TYR A 333 -1.25 -18.70 -37.31
C TYR A 333 -1.99 -18.13 -38.54
N GLY A 334 -1.23 -17.82 -39.61
CA GLY A 334 -1.72 -17.95 -40.99
C GLY A 334 -1.03 -17.14 -42.10
N LEU A 335 -0.05 -17.77 -42.77
CA LEU A 335 0.22 -17.76 -44.23
C LEU A 335 0.73 -16.48 -44.98
N ASN A 336 1.94 -16.67 -45.53
CA ASN A 336 2.67 -16.02 -46.65
C ASN A 336 1.87 -15.98 -48.00
N PRO A 337 2.41 -15.49 -49.16
CA PRO A 337 3.54 -14.59 -49.49
C PRO A 337 3.21 -13.57 -50.64
N ASN A 338 4.26 -12.96 -51.25
CA ASN A 338 4.38 -12.41 -52.62
C ASN A 338 3.92 -10.95 -52.85
N ILE A 339 4.64 -10.02 -53.53
CA ILE A 339 5.62 -10.06 -54.63
C ILE A 339 6.42 -8.73 -54.68
N SER A 340 7.67 -8.84 -55.21
CA SER A 340 8.59 -7.89 -55.93
C SER A 340 8.55 -6.38 -55.66
N GLU A 341 9.64 -5.60 -55.75
CA GLU A 341 10.72 -5.63 -56.75
C GLU A 341 11.90 -4.73 -56.31
N THR A 342 13.11 -5.21 -56.59
CA THR A 342 14.47 -4.61 -56.42
C THR A 342 14.78 -3.51 -57.48
N PRO A 343 16.02 -2.96 -57.67
CA PRO A 343 17.18 -2.67 -56.79
C PRO A 343 17.85 -1.26 -56.98
N LYS A 344 18.79 -0.90 -56.07
CA LYS A 344 20.15 -0.23 -56.14
C LYS A 344 20.61 0.52 -57.43
N PRO A 345 21.64 1.45 -57.44
CA PRO A 345 22.95 1.38 -56.70
C PRO A 345 23.60 2.74 -56.23
N ASN A 346 24.41 2.75 -55.14
CA ASN A 346 25.90 2.89 -55.00
C ASN A 346 26.56 4.17 -55.61
N PRO A 347 27.74 4.65 -55.14
CA PRO A 347 28.86 3.96 -54.44
C PRO A 347 28.86 4.05 -52.91
#